data_AF-A0A258F4R8-F1
#
_entry.id   AF-A0A258F4R8-F1
#
_cell.length_a   1.000
_cell.length_b   1.000
_cell.length_c   1.000
_cell.angle_alpha   90.00
_cell.angle_beta   90.00
_cell.angle_gamma   90.00
#
_symmetry.space_group_name_H-M   'P 1'
#
loop_
_entity.id
_entity.type
_entity.pdbx_description
1 polymer ?
#
loop_
_entity_poly.entity_id
_entity_poly.type
_entity_poly.pdbx_seq_one_letter_code
_entity_poly.pdbx_strand_id
1 'polypeptide(L)'
;MTKVYPTASAALEGLLRDDMLIAAGGFGLCGIPELLIGAIRASGVKGLTVASNNAGVDGFGLGQLLETRQVKKMISSYVGENAEFMRQYLSGELELEFNPQGTLAERMRAGGAGMKAWKADPSGNLMFRKTARNFNVPAATCGRICVAEVEEIVPLGSLDPDKIHLPGIYVHRLLQGSHEKRIEQRTVRKREVA
;
A
#
# COMPACT_ATOMS: atom_id res chain seq x y z
N MET A 1 -5.80 -16.20 -18.31
CA MET A 1 -4.56 -16.23 -17.50
C MET A 1 -4.93 -16.08 -16.05
N THR A 2 -4.34 -16.87 -15.15
CA THR A 2 -4.53 -16.70 -13.70
C THR A 2 -3.80 -15.45 -13.22
N LYS A 3 -4.43 -14.67 -12.34
CA LYS A 3 -3.81 -13.49 -11.71
C LYS A 3 -3.07 -13.82 -10.42
N VAL A 4 -3.13 -15.07 -9.96
CA VAL A 4 -2.64 -15.49 -8.63
C VAL A 4 -1.16 -15.88 -8.70
N TYR A 5 -0.37 -15.29 -7.81
CA TYR A 5 1.07 -15.52 -7.65
C TYR A 5 1.35 -16.10 -6.25
N PRO A 6 2.37 -16.97 -6.12
CA PRO A 6 2.65 -17.67 -4.88
C PRO A 6 3.31 -16.78 -3.81
N THR A 7 4.02 -15.73 -4.20
CA THR A 7 4.76 -14.84 -3.29
C THR A 7 4.77 -13.39 -3.77
N ALA A 8 5.11 -12.45 -2.88
CA ALA A 8 5.31 -11.04 -3.22
C ALA A 8 6.41 -10.82 -4.25
N SER A 9 7.55 -11.52 -4.14
CA SER A 9 8.63 -11.45 -5.12
C SER A 9 8.17 -11.92 -6.51
N ALA A 10 7.47 -13.06 -6.58
CA ALA A 10 6.92 -13.55 -7.85
C ALA A 10 5.88 -12.60 -8.44
N ALA A 11 5.03 -12.00 -7.60
CA ALA A 11 4.05 -11.02 -8.03
C ALA A 11 4.69 -9.72 -8.55
N LEU A 12 5.90 -9.36 -8.10
CA LEU A 12 6.62 -8.15 -8.53
C LEU A 12 7.67 -8.40 -9.63
N GLU A 13 7.89 -9.66 -10.02
CA GLU A 13 8.89 -10.03 -11.01
C GLU A 13 8.67 -9.31 -12.35
N GLY A 14 9.74 -8.68 -12.86
CA GLY A 14 9.72 -7.89 -14.10
C GLY A 14 8.98 -6.56 -14.03
N LEU A 15 8.49 -6.13 -12.86
CA LEU A 15 7.79 -4.84 -12.69
C LEU A 15 8.68 -3.74 -12.08
N LEU A 16 9.57 -4.13 -11.16
CA LEU A 16 10.38 -3.18 -10.40
C LEU A 16 11.57 -2.68 -11.23
N ARG A 17 11.80 -1.37 -11.14
CA ARG A 17 12.95 -0.68 -11.75
C ARG A 17 13.23 0.61 -10.98
N ASP A 18 14.46 1.10 -11.07
CA ASP A 18 14.83 2.37 -10.48
C ASP A 18 13.99 3.53 -11.05
N ASP A 19 13.85 4.58 -10.23
CA ASP A 19 13.17 5.83 -10.57
C ASP A 19 11.68 5.66 -10.95
N MET A 20 11.05 4.55 -10.54
CA MET A 20 9.62 4.34 -10.78
C MET A 20 8.74 5.09 -9.77
N LEU A 21 7.58 5.55 -10.24
CA LEU A 21 6.51 6.07 -9.41
C LEU A 21 5.57 4.93 -8.99
N ILE A 22 5.37 4.77 -7.68
CA ILE A 22 4.50 3.76 -7.07
C ILE A 22 3.38 4.45 -6.29
N ALA A 23 2.15 4.02 -6.52
CA ALA A 23 1.01 4.32 -5.65
C ALA A 23 0.87 3.22 -4.58
N ALA A 24 0.85 3.58 -3.31
CA ALA A 24 0.65 2.63 -2.21
C ALA A 24 -0.63 2.95 -1.44
N GLY A 25 -1.46 1.93 -1.24
CA GLY A 25 -2.64 2.02 -0.38
C GLY A 25 -2.29 1.99 1.11
N GLY A 26 -3.29 2.31 1.94
CA GLY A 26 -3.18 2.31 3.40
C GLY A 26 -3.38 3.69 4.04
N PHE A 27 -3.52 3.68 5.37
CA PHE A 27 -3.63 4.86 6.21
C PHE A 27 -2.97 4.57 7.56
N GLY A 28 -1.90 5.30 7.91
CA GLY A 28 -1.01 4.88 8.99
C GLY A 28 -0.50 3.47 8.73
N LEU A 29 -0.81 2.53 9.64
CA LEU A 29 -0.49 1.10 9.50
C LEU A 29 -1.70 0.24 9.09
N CYS A 30 -2.85 0.87 8.84
CA CYS A 30 -4.10 0.16 8.55
C CYS A 30 -4.30 -0.05 7.04
N GLY A 31 -4.34 -1.31 6.61
CA GLY A 31 -4.55 -1.67 5.21
C GLY A 31 -3.36 -1.32 4.32
N ILE A 32 -2.13 -1.44 4.84
CA ILE A 32 -0.91 -1.29 4.06
C ILE A 32 -0.48 -2.62 3.42
N PRO A 33 0.19 -2.60 2.25
CA PRO A 33 0.66 -3.80 1.60
C PRO A 33 2.02 -4.29 2.16
N GLU A 34 2.01 -4.90 3.34
CA GLU A 34 3.19 -5.30 4.11
C GLU A 34 4.14 -6.22 3.32
N LEU A 35 3.61 -7.22 2.61
CA LEU A 35 4.42 -8.21 1.90
C LEU A 35 5.05 -7.62 0.64
N LEU A 36 4.29 -6.81 -0.10
CA LEU A 36 4.80 -6.09 -1.26
C LEU A 36 5.88 -5.07 -0.86
N ILE A 37 5.70 -4.35 0.24
CA ILE A 37 6.71 -3.43 0.77
C ILE A 37 7.99 -4.20 1.13
N GLY A 38 7.87 -5.34 1.83
CA GLY A 38 9.00 -6.20 2.14
C GLY A 38 9.74 -6.70 0.90
N ALA A 39 9.00 -7.08 -0.16
CA ALA A 39 9.60 -7.51 -1.42
C ALA A 39 10.27 -6.37 -2.20
N ILE A 40 9.69 -5.17 -2.21
CA ILE A 40 10.32 -3.96 -2.78
C ILE A 40 11.61 -3.65 -2.03
N ARG A 41 11.59 -3.72 -0.70
CA ARG A 41 12.79 -3.54 0.13
C ARG A 41 13.89 -4.54 -0.25
N ALA A 42 13.53 -5.82 -0.35
CA ALA A 42 14.47 -6.88 -0.69
C ALA A 42 15.04 -6.74 -2.12
N SER A 43 14.29 -6.17 -3.06
CA SER A 43 14.75 -5.96 -4.44
C SER A 43 15.87 -4.92 -4.57
N GLY A 44 15.98 -3.99 -3.60
CA GLY A 44 17.01 -2.95 -3.58
C GLY A 44 16.84 -1.83 -4.61
N VAL A 45 15.73 -1.77 -5.37
CA VAL A 45 15.47 -0.68 -6.33
C VAL A 45 15.46 0.68 -5.65
N LYS A 46 16.02 1.70 -6.31
CA LYS A 46 16.23 3.03 -5.74
C LYS A 46 15.58 4.13 -6.59
N GLY A 47 15.64 5.35 -6.08
CA GLY A 47 15.09 6.51 -6.78
C GLY A 47 13.56 6.58 -6.76
N LEU A 48 12.90 5.74 -5.95
CA LEU A 48 11.44 5.61 -5.99
C LEU A 48 10.77 6.93 -5.67
N THR A 49 9.74 7.27 -6.45
CA THR A 49 8.72 8.22 -6.01
C THR A 49 7.53 7.43 -5.49
N VAL A 50 7.08 7.72 -4.27
CA VAL A 50 5.96 7.00 -3.67
C VAL A 50 4.82 7.96 -3.35
N ALA A 51 3.66 7.69 -3.92
CA ALA A 51 2.41 8.37 -3.59
C ALA A 51 1.62 7.53 -2.59
N SER A 52 1.48 8.03 -1.36
CA SER A 52 0.82 7.35 -0.25
C SER A 52 0.38 8.37 0.80
N ASN A 53 -0.70 8.07 1.52
CA ASN A 53 -1.21 8.95 2.57
C ASN A 53 -0.14 9.30 3.61
N ASN A 54 0.61 8.27 4.06
CA ASN A 54 1.73 8.32 5.00
C ASN A 54 2.84 7.35 4.56
N ALA A 55 3.99 7.40 5.24
CA ALA A 55 5.04 6.39 5.12
C ALA A 55 4.93 5.25 6.16
N GLY A 56 3.89 5.19 6.98
CA GLY A 56 3.87 4.30 8.16
C GLY A 56 4.77 4.85 9.27
N VAL A 57 5.46 3.97 10.00
CA VAL A 57 6.34 4.33 11.13
C VAL A 57 7.76 3.81 10.88
N ASP A 58 8.72 4.20 11.71
CA ASP A 58 10.07 3.61 11.67
C ASP A 58 9.99 2.08 11.79
N GLY A 59 10.71 1.37 10.92
CA GLY A 59 10.76 -0.09 10.87
C GLY A 59 9.51 -0.81 10.33
N PHE A 60 8.41 -0.11 9.99
CA PHE A 60 7.18 -0.78 9.54
C PHE A 60 6.40 0.01 8.47
N GLY A 61 5.90 -0.71 7.46
CA GLY A 61 5.32 -0.10 6.28
C GLY A 61 6.39 0.57 5.42
N LEU A 62 6.04 1.66 4.72
CA LEU A 62 6.96 2.31 3.78
C LEU A 62 8.20 2.91 4.47
N GLY A 63 8.18 3.13 5.79
CA GLY A 63 9.33 3.58 6.58
C GLY A 63 10.55 2.66 6.40
N GLN A 64 10.31 1.37 6.17
CA GLN A 64 11.37 0.40 5.87
C GLN A 64 12.15 0.75 4.59
N LEU A 65 11.50 1.40 3.62
CA LEU A 65 12.13 1.84 2.37
C LEU A 65 12.93 3.13 2.57
N LEU A 66 12.51 3.98 3.51
CA LEU A 66 13.24 5.19 3.90
C LEU A 66 14.57 4.81 4.57
N GLU A 67 14.56 3.83 5.49
CA GLU A 67 15.76 3.32 6.16
C GLU A 67 16.82 2.82 5.16
N THR A 68 16.37 2.19 4.08
CA THR A 68 17.25 1.69 3.00
C THR A 68 17.61 2.75 1.95
N ARG A 69 17.11 3.98 2.08
CA ARG A 69 17.23 5.08 1.10
C ARG A 69 16.82 4.68 -0.31
N GLN A 70 15.73 3.91 -0.42
CA GLN A 70 15.16 3.50 -1.70
C GLN A 70 14.20 4.55 -2.27
N VAL A 71 13.64 5.41 -1.41
CA VAL A 71 12.71 6.47 -1.80
C VAL A 71 13.46 7.78 -1.96
N LYS A 72 13.32 8.40 -3.14
CA LYS A 72 13.82 9.75 -3.44
C LYS A 72 12.78 10.82 -3.14
N LYS A 73 11.50 10.53 -3.42
CA LYS A 73 10.40 11.48 -3.25
C LYS A 73 9.16 10.82 -2.64
N MET A 74 8.56 11.49 -1.66
CA MET A 74 7.23 11.17 -1.15
C MET A 74 6.22 12.20 -1.66
N ILE A 75 5.07 11.71 -2.12
CA ILE A 75 3.86 12.50 -2.39
C ILE A 75 2.86 12.08 -1.31
N SER A 76 2.72 12.90 -0.28
CA SER A 76 2.04 12.49 0.97
C SER A 76 1.24 13.61 1.61
N SER A 77 0.26 13.21 2.40
CA SER A 77 -0.58 14.16 3.13
C SER A 77 -0.10 14.46 4.54
N TYR A 78 0.59 13.51 5.15
CA TYR A 78 0.94 13.58 6.56
C TYR A 78 2.13 12.67 6.84
N VAL A 79 3.12 13.20 7.57
CA VAL A 79 4.33 12.45 7.96
C VAL A 79 4.00 11.46 9.07
N GLY A 80 3.35 11.93 10.13
CA GLY A 80 2.97 11.14 11.31
C GLY A 80 4.14 10.76 12.20
N GLU A 81 4.01 9.61 12.87
CA GLU A 81 4.98 9.04 13.82
C GLU A 81 6.15 8.34 13.10
N ASN A 82 6.84 9.06 12.22
CA ASN A 82 8.00 8.54 11.47
C ASN A 82 9.16 9.53 11.56
N ALA A 83 10.09 9.26 12.47
CA ALA A 83 11.22 10.13 12.76
C ALA A 83 12.21 10.19 11.60
N GLU A 84 12.45 9.06 10.94
CA GLU A 84 13.37 8.99 9.79
C GLU A 84 12.83 9.79 8.59
N PHE A 85 11.52 9.73 8.33
CA PHE A 85 10.89 10.57 7.31
C PHE A 85 11.13 12.05 7.62
N MET A 86 10.83 12.49 8.84
CA MET A 86 11.05 13.88 9.23
C MET A 86 12.52 14.29 9.11
N ARG A 87 13.46 13.44 9.56
CA ARG A 87 14.90 13.68 9.46
C ARG A 87 15.37 13.82 8.02
N GLN A 88 14.99 12.90 7.13
CA GLN A 88 15.39 12.92 5.73
C GLN A 88 14.81 14.12 4.98
N TYR A 89 13.56 14.50 5.27
CA TYR A 89 12.95 15.70 4.70
C TYR A 89 13.70 16.97 5.14
N LEU A 90 13.93 17.15 6.45
CA LEU A 90 14.60 18.35 6.97
C LEU A 90 16.07 18.47 6.53
N SER A 91 16.73 17.35 6.27
CA SER A 91 18.11 17.32 5.75
C SER A 91 18.21 17.45 4.22
N GLY A 92 17.08 17.39 3.50
CA GLY A 92 17.05 17.40 2.05
C GLY A 92 17.44 16.07 1.38
N GLU A 93 17.59 14.99 2.16
CA GLU A 93 17.79 13.63 1.63
C GLU A 93 16.54 13.10 0.89
N LEU A 94 15.35 13.55 1.30
CA LEU A 94 14.06 13.13 0.75
C LEU A 94 13.24 14.33 0.27
N GLU A 95 12.84 14.31 -1.00
CA GLU A 95 11.89 15.28 -1.53
C GLU A 95 10.47 14.98 -0.99
N LEU A 96 9.74 16.00 -0.57
CA LEU A 96 8.36 15.86 -0.10
C LEU A 96 7.44 16.83 -0.81
N GLU A 97 6.45 16.29 -1.51
CA GLU A 97 5.29 17.04 -1.97
C GLU A 97 4.14 16.80 -0.99
N PHE A 98 3.75 17.84 -0.27
CA PHE A 98 2.56 17.79 0.59
C PHE A 98 1.30 17.99 -0.22
N ASN A 99 0.40 16.99 -0.18
CA ASN A 99 -0.92 17.08 -0.80
C ASN A 99 -2.01 16.79 0.24
N PRO A 100 -3.02 17.65 0.38
CA PRO A 100 -4.15 17.38 1.27
C PRO A 100 -4.79 16.02 1.00
N GLN A 101 -5.24 15.33 2.05
CA GLN A 101 -5.82 13.98 1.94
C GLN A 101 -6.97 13.89 0.93
N GLY A 102 -7.81 14.93 0.87
CA GLY A 102 -8.94 14.98 -0.05
C GLY A 102 -8.56 15.05 -1.53
N THR A 103 -7.35 15.51 -1.87
CA THR A 103 -6.89 15.68 -3.26
C THR A 103 -5.68 14.80 -3.60
N LEU A 104 -5.18 14.00 -2.65
CA LEU A 104 -4.03 13.12 -2.87
C LEU A 104 -4.26 12.16 -4.04
N ALA A 105 -5.46 11.61 -4.19
CA ALA A 105 -5.80 10.68 -5.28
C ALA A 105 -5.51 11.25 -6.68
N GLU A 106 -5.64 12.56 -6.87
CA GLU A 106 -5.35 13.25 -8.14
C GLU A 106 -3.86 13.24 -8.50
N ARG A 107 -2.99 12.98 -7.50
CA ARG A 107 -1.54 12.95 -7.63
C ARG A 107 -0.97 11.54 -7.73
N MET A 108 -1.79 10.50 -7.64
CA MET A 108 -1.33 9.10 -7.56
C MET A 108 -1.10 8.41 -8.91
N ARG A 109 -1.25 9.09 -10.07
CA ARG A 109 -1.05 8.47 -11.40
C ARG A 109 0.35 7.85 -11.50
N ALA A 110 0.45 6.52 -11.43
CA ALA A 110 1.70 5.82 -11.15
C ALA A 110 2.02 4.72 -12.18
N GLY A 111 3.30 4.39 -12.29
CA GLY A 111 3.78 3.27 -13.11
C GLY A 111 3.41 1.91 -12.52
N GLY A 112 3.33 1.81 -11.20
CA GLY A 112 2.85 0.63 -10.47
C GLY A 112 2.01 1.02 -9.25
N ALA A 113 1.14 0.11 -8.81
CA ALA A 113 0.35 0.26 -7.59
C ALA A 113 0.42 -1.00 -6.72
N GLY A 114 0.54 -0.80 -5.41
CA GLY A 114 0.51 -1.85 -4.39
C GLY A 114 -0.60 -1.59 -3.37
N MET A 115 -1.38 -2.60 -3.03
CA MET A 115 -2.51 -2.45 -2.10
C MET A 115 -2.78 -3.71 -1.29
N LYS A 116 -3.53 -3.51 -0.21
CA LYS A 116 -3.99 -4.57 0.69
C LYS A 116 -5.51 -4.68 0.69
N ALA A 117 -6.04 -5.87 0.44
CA ALA A 117 -7.45 -6.20 0.64
C ALA A 117 -7.65 -7.39 1.61
N TRP A 118 -8.91 -7.62 2.01
CA TRP A 118 -9.27 -8.72 2.91
C TRP A 118 -9.44 -10.01 2.13
N LYS A 119 -10.37 -10.02 1.16
CA LYS A 119 -10.67 -11.18 0.31
C LYS A 119 -10.52 -10.83 -1.16
N ALA A 120 -10.14 -11.82 -1.95
CA ALA A 120 -10.21 -11.76 -3.41
C ALA A 120 -10.75 -13.05 -4.01
N ASP A 121 -11.27 -12.99 -5.23
CA ASP A 121 -11.41 -14.17 -6.09
C ASP A 121 -10.26 -14.23 -7.12
N PRO A 122 -10.07 -15.35 -7.86
CA PRO A 122 -8.98 -15.48 -8.83
C PRO A 122 -9.08 -14.54 -10.04
N SER A 123 -10.24 -13.92 -10.26
CA SER A 123 -10.44 -12.90 -11.31
C SER A 123 -9.96 -11.51 -10.87
N GLY A 124 -9.68 -11.34 -9.57
CA GLY A 124 -9.14 -10.12 -8.97
C GLY A 124 -10.19 -9.23 -8.31
N ASN A 125 -11.45 -9.65 -8.21
CA ASN A 125 -12.44 -8.87 -7.46
C ASN A 125 -12.05 -8.81 -5.99
N LEU A 126 -12.10 -7.62 -5.38
CA LEU A 126 -11.66 -7.44 -4.00
C LEU A 126 -12.79 -7.01 -3.06
N MET A 127 -12.75 -7.56 -1.85
CA MET A 127 -13.43 -7.01 -0.69
C MET A 127 -12.42 -6.49 0.34
N PHE A 128 -12.74 -5.36 0.95
CA PHE A 128 -11.96 -4.71 1.99
C PHE A 128 -12.75 -4.76 3.30
N ARG A 129 -12.06 -4.76 4.43
CA ARG A 129 -12.71 -4.90 5.74
C ARG A 129 -12.51 -3.64 6.57
N LYS A 130 -13.62 -3.02 6.97
CA LYS A 130 -13.65 -1.81 7.82
C LYS A 130 -12.84 -0.67 7.18
N THR A 131 -12.10 0.09 7.99
CA THR A 131 -11.33 1.28 7.59
C THR A 131 -10.04 0.96 6.84
N ALA A 132 -9.65 -0.33 6.74
CA ALA A 132 -8.52 -0.76 5.91
C ALA A 132 -8.76 -0.57 4.40
N ARG A 133 -9.97 -0.18 3.98
CA ARG A 133 -10.28 0.16 2.59
C ARG A 133 -9.54 1.41 2.11
N ASN A 134 -9.61 2.50 2.90
CA ASN A 134 -8.95 3.79 2.70
C ASN A 134 -8.42 4.10 1.27
N PHE A 135 -7.12 4.35 1.12
CA PHE A 135 -6.47 4.70 -0.15
C PHE A 135 -6.18 3.49 -1.05
N ASN A 136 -6.51 2.25 -0.64
CA ASN A 136 -6.31 1.09 -1.49
C ASN A 136 -7.13 1.18 -2.79
N VAL A 137 -8.36 1.69 -2.74
CA VAL A 137 -9.20 1.88 -3.94
C VAL A 137 -8.61 2.93 -4.89
N PRO A 138 -8.31 4.17 -4.48
CA PRO A 138 -7.70 5.14 -5.39
C PRO A 138 -6.30 4.75 -5.86
N ALA A 139 -5.50 4.05 -5.03
CA ALA A 139 -4.21 3.51 -5.47
C ALA A 139 -4.39 2.47 -6.61
N ALA A 140 -5.45 1.67 -6.56
CA ALA A 140 -5.74 0.67 -7.58
C ALA A 140 -6.00 1.25 -8.96
N THR A 141 -6.76 2.33 -8.99
CA THR A 141 -7.33 2.87 -10.23
C THR A 141 -6.38 3.83 -10.94
N CYS A 142 -5.27 4.23 -10.30
CA CYS A 142 -4.31 5.17 -10.83
C CYS A 142 -3.00 4.53 -11.33
N GLY A 143 -2.74 3.27 -10.99
CA GLY A 143 -1.54 2.53 -11.41
C GLY A 143 -1.70 1.88 -12.78
N ARG A 144 -0.63 1.88 -13.60
CA ARG A 144 -0.62 1.13 -14.87
C ARG A 144 -0.67 -0.38 -14.66
N ILE A 145 0.04 -0.88 -13.65
CA ILE A 145 -0.02 -2.27 -13.18
C ILE A 145 -0.29 -2.26 -11.68
N CYS A 146 -1.29 -3.03 -11.26
CA CYS A 146 -1.70 -3.12 -9.86
C CYS A 146 -1.47 -4.53 -9.33
N VAL A 147 -0.74 -4.62 -8.22
CA VAL A 147 -0.51 -5.84 -7.46
C VAL A 147 -1.25 -5.73 -6.12
N ALA A 148 -2.14 -6.67 -5.86
CA ALA A 148 -2.90 -6.74 -4.61
C ALA A 148 -2.41 -7.92 -3.76
N GLU A 149 -2.19 -7.66 -2.47
CA GLU A 149 -2.06 -8.71 -1.47
C GLU A 149 -3.34 -8.86 -0.66
N VAL A 150 -3.72 -10.10 -0.36
CA VAL A 150 -4.95 -10.43 0.36
C VAL A 150 -4.72 -11.42 1.47
N GLU A 151 -5.66 -11.46 2.41
CA GLU A 151 -5.64 -12.44 3.51
C GLU A 151 -6.16 -13.80 3.03
N GLU A 152 -7.13 -13.79 2.12
CA GLU A 152 -7.83 -14.98 1.67
C GLU A 152 -8.23 -14.85 0.20
N ILE A 153 -7.85 -15.83 -0.61
CA ILE A 153 -8.39 -16.02 -1.96
C ILE A 153 -9.50 -17.06 -1.86
N VAL A 154 -10.71 -16.65 -2.22
CA VAL A 154 -11.91 -17.50 -2.20
C VAL A 154 -12.20 -18.05 -3.60
N PRO A 155 -13.01 -19.11 -3.74
CA PRO A 155 -13.39 -19.63 -5.06
C PRO A 155 -14.02 -18.58 -5.97
N LEU A 156 -13.83 -18.74 -7.29
CA LEU A 156 -14.47 -17.87 -8.26
C LEU A 156 -16.00 -17.92 -8.12
N GLY A 157 -16.65 -16.74 -8.13
CA GLY A 157 -18.10 -16.62 -7.99
C GLY A 157 -18.63 -16.74 -6.56
N SER A 158 -17.77 -16.98 -5.56
CA SER A 158 -18.22 -17.01 -4.15
C SER A 158 -18.34 -15.62 -3.52
N LEU A 159 -17.85 -14.58 -4.18
CA LEU A 159 -18.08 -13.19 -3.78
C LEU A 159 -19.40 -12.72 -4.37
N ASP A 160 -20.30 -12.24 -3.52
CA ASP A 160 -21.54 -11.57 -3.94
C ASP A 160 -21.18 -10.34 -4.80
N PRO A 161 -21.63 -10.26 -6.06
CA PRO A 161 -21.30 -9.16 -6.96
C PRO A 161 -21.63 -7.77 -6.40
N ASP A 162 -22.73 -7.63 -5.66
CA ASP A 162 -23.15 -6.35 -5.07
C ASP A 162 -22.33 -5.95 -3.83
N LYS A 163 -21.47 -6.86 -3.35
CA LYS A 163 -20.55 -6.62 -2.22
C LYS A 163 -19.11 -6.38 -2.67
N ILE A 164 -18.81 -6.51 -3.96
CA ILE A 164 -17.47 -6.25 -4.49
C ILE A 164 -17.17 -4.75 -4.37
N HIS A 165 -16.07 -4.41 -3.68
CA HIS A 165 -15.67 -3.01 -3.52
C HIS A 165 -14.78 -2.52 -4.65
N LEU A 166 -13.93 -3.40 -5.19
CA LEU A 166 -13.08 -3.09 -6.34
C LEU A 166 -13.22 -4.21 -7.38
N PRO A 167 -13.76 -3.91 -8.57
CA PRO A 167 -13.83 -4.87 -9.67
C PRO A 167 -12.44 -5.33 -10.11
N GLY A 168 -12.34 -6.60 -10.48
CA GLY A 168 -11.07 -7.24 -10.83
C GLY A 168 -10.38 -6.66 -12.06
N ILE A 169 -11.05 -5.83 -12.86
CA ILE A 169 -10.44 -5.13 -14.00
C ILE A 169 -9.25 -4.25 -13.59
N TYR A 170 -9.25 -3.71 -12.37
CA TYR A 170 -8.16 -2.88 -11.86
C TYR A 170 -6.99 -3.71 -11.34
N VAL A 171 -7.19 -5.01 -11.05
CA VAL A 171 -6.18 -5.88 -10.45
C VAL A 171 -5.49 -6.72 -11.51
N HIS A 172 -4.16 -6.63 -11.58
CA HIS A 172 -3.35 -7.33 -12.59
C HIS A 172 -2.67 -8.56 -12.02
N ARG A 173 -2.22 -8.48 -10.76
CA ARG A 173 -1.56 -9.57 -10.03
C ARG A 173 -2.07 -9.62 -8.60
N LEU A 174 -2.21 -10.82 -8.05
CA LEU A 174 -2.82 -11.11 -6.77
C LEU A 174 -1.96 -12.11 -6.01
N LEU A 175 -1.78 -11.90 -4.71
CA LEU A 175 -1.14 -12.89 -3.84
C LEU A 175 -1.86 -12.98 -2.49
N GLN A 176 -1.79 -14.17 -1.87
CA GLN A 176 -2.30 -14.40 -0.53
C GLN A 176 -1.15 -14.47 0.47
N GLY A 177 -1.34 -13.95 1.69
CA GLY A 177 -0.36 -14.13 2.76
C GLY A 177 -0.88 -13.77 4.17
N SER A 178 -0.01 -13.98 5.15
CA SER A 178 -0.22 -13.53 6.54
C SER A 178 0.26 -12.10 6.73
N HIS A 179 -0.42 -11.33 7.57
CA HIS A 179 -0.16 -9.90 7.77
C HIS A 179 -0.18 -9.60 9.27
N GLU A 180 0.76 -8.80 9.75
CA GLU A 180 0.88 -8.45 11.17
C GLU A 180 -0.26 -7.52 11.61
N LYS A 181 -0.67 -6.57 10.75
CA LYS A 181 -1.73 -5.58 11.03
C LYS A 181 -1.50 -4.82 12.33
N ARG A 182 -0.31 -4.25 12.45
CA ARG A 182 0.13 -3.55 13.65
C ARG A 182 -0.81 -2.39 14.01
N ILE A 183 -1.08 -2.25 15.30
CA ILE A 183 -1.89 -1.14 15.85
C ILE A 183 -0.93 -0.11 16.43
N GLU A 184 -0.92 1.08 15.83
CA GLU A 184 -0.07 2.20 16.26
C GLU A 184 -0.43 2.68 17.67
N GLN A 185 -1.72 2.93 17.92
CA GLN A 185 -2.21 3.34 19.24
C GLN A 185 -3.40 2.47 19.64
N ARG A 186 -3.19 1.59 20.63
CA ARG A 186 -4.23 0.65 21.09
C ARG A 186 -5.09 1.28 22.17
N THR A 187 -6.21 1.85 21.74
CA THR A 187 -7.23 2.41 22.64
C THR A 187 -8.38 1.43 22.86
N VAL A 188 -8.68 1.11 24.11
CA VAL A 188 -9.83 0.28 24.52
C VAL A 188 -10.73 1.07 25.49
N ARG A 189 -12.04 0.78 25.48
CA ARG A 189 -13.07 1.44 26.32
C ARG A 189 -12.92 1.00 27.81
N LYS A 190 -13.30 1.75 28.87
CA LYS A 190 -14.21 2.92 29.02
C LYS A 190 -13.51 4.19 29.48
N ARG A 191 -13.79 5.29 28.80
CA ARG A 191 -13.53 6.63 29.33
C ARG A 191 -14.83 7.20 29.92
N GLU A 192 -14.84 7.39 31.24
CA GLU A 192 -15.76 8.19 32.09
C GLU A 192 -15.20 8.14 33.53
N VAL A 193 -15.09 9.20 34.35
CA VAL A 193 -15.77 10.51 34.53
C VAL A 193 -14.71 11.49 35.11
N ALA A 194 -14.70 12.83 35.00
CA ALA A 194 -15.54 13.89 34.43
C ALA A 194 -14.64 14.85 33.64
#